data_AF-A0AAU6AM45-F1
#
_entry.id   AF-A0AAU6AM45-F1
#
_cell.length_a   1.000
_cell.length_b   1.000
_cell.length_c   1.000
_cell.angle_alpha   90.00
_cell.angle_beta   90.00
_cell.angle_gamma   90.00
#
_symmetry.space_group_name_H-M   'P 1'
#
loop_
_entity.id
_entity.type
_entity.pdbx_description
1 polymer ?
#
loop_
_entity_poly.entity_id
_entity_poly.type
_entity_poly.pdbx_seq_one_letter_code
_entity_poly.pdbx_strand_id
1 'polypeptide(L)'
;MNGEAWPFLVARGRRRGYSALLVPGFLGEHGFLEETAVPLDEVSFHTASTPFGSLTWAEHAVTAADAGGEPRDEHGRPLVLLHGFLCPHGEPDDARAALARTDLLALAVYRRFLDAEEAFRAEASAPFEVGLARVAAPRSAPPPRPPVGISAPPREKPRRGLVWAGAAAVVAGAVVAVITLVSAGSGPEPAPACPRDVVTLSPLPSPVATCVLDGKVVGYSPQKAPVSPTPRK
;
A
#
# COMPACT_ATOMS: atom_id res chain seq x y z
N MET A 1 5.83 7.94 33.24
CA MET A 1 5.71 9.28 32.60
C MET A 1 4.58 9.18 31.59
N ASN A 2 3.75 10.20 31.48
CA ASN A 2 2.63 10.20 30.54
C ASN A 2 3.01 10.99 29.29
N GLY A 3 2.43 10.62 28.16
CA GLY A 3 2.49 11.33 26.89
C GLY A 3 1.13 11.35 26.23
N GLU A 4 1.08 11.98 25.05
CA GLU A 4 -0.11 12.03 24.21
C GLU A 4 0.09 11.15 22.98
N ALA A 5 -0.99 10.48 22.58
CA ALA A 5 -1.07 9.72 21.34
C ALA A 5 -2.27 10.21 20.52
N TRP A 6 -2.14 10.18 19.20
CA TRP A 6 -3.19 10.58 18.28
C TRP A 6 -3.68 9.40 17.46
N PRO A 7 -4.97 9.07 17.49
CA PRO A 7 -5.54 8.02 16.67
C PRO A 7 -5.39 8.34 15.18
N PHE A 8 -5.26 7.31 14.36
CA PHE A 8 -5.34 7.42 12.92
C PHE A 8 -6.06 6.21 12.31
N LEU A 9 -6.54 6.40 11.08
CA LEU A 9 -7.18 5.36 10.29
C LEU A 9 -6.79 5.52 8.83
N VAL A 10 -6.22 4.46 8.25
CA VAL A 10 -6.11 4.27 6.81
C VAL A 10 -6.99 3.10 6.43
N ALA A 11 -7.93 3.34 5.51
CA ALA A 11 -8.81 2.28 5.05
C ALA A 11 -9.21 2.50 3.61
N ARG A 12 -9.77 1.45 3.03
CA ARG A 12 -10.36 1.47 1.70
C ARG A 12 -11.88 1.37 1.79
N GLY A 13 -12.56 1.93 0.80
CA GLY A 13 -14.01 1.86 0.67
C GLY A 13 -14.45 0.81 -0.35
N ARG A 14 -15.74 0.84 -0.70
CA ARG A 14 -16.32 -0.06 -1.69
C ARG A 14 -15.92 0.30 -3.11
N ARG A 15 -15.70 1.59 -3.38
CA ARG A 15 -15.33 2.17 -4.67
C ARG A 15 -14.02 2.96 -4.62
N ARG A 16 -13.59 3.37 -3.42
CA ARG A 16 -12.35 4.11 -3.17
C ARG A 16 -11.23 3.17 -2.71
N GLY A 17 -10.02 3.44 -3.21
CA GLY A 17 -8.79 2.79 -2.73
C GLY A 17 -8.45 3.17 -1.29
N TYR A 18 -7.29 2.71 -0.82
CA TYR A 18 -6.77 3.11 0.49
C TYR A 18 -6.56 4.62 0.55
N SER A 19 -7.04 5.23 1.64
CA SER A 19 -6.80 6.63 1.96
C SER A 19 -6.87 6.86 3.47
N ALA A 20 -6.22 7.91 3.95
CA ALA A 20 -6.36 8.34 5.34
C ALA A 20 -7.76 8.92 5.60
N LEU A 21 -8.46 8.37 6.59
CA LEU A 21 -9.81 8.79 6.99
C LEU A 21 -9.81 9.51 8.34
N LEU A 22 -8.89 9.16 9.23
CA LEU A 22 -8.66 9.82 10.50
C LEU A 22 -7.17 10.13 10.62
N VAL A 23 -6.84 11.38 10.89
CA VAL A 23 -5.47 11.90 10.86
C VAL A 23 -5.16 12.64 12.16
N PRO A 24 -3.98 12.43 12.78
CA PRO A 24 -3.52 13.24 13.90
C PRO A 24 -3.66 14.75 13.65
N GLY A 25 -4.46 15.45 14.46
CA GLY A 25 -4.84 16.84 14.20
C GLY A 25 -3.68 17.86 14.21
N PHE A 26 -2.51 17.48 14.72
CA PHE A 26 -1.31 18.32 14.68
C PHE A 26 -0.52 18.22 13.38
N LEU A 27 -0.84 17.26 12.50
CA LEU A 27 -0.14 17.06 11.23
C LEU A 27 -0.67 18.01 10.15
N GLY A 28 0.25 18.69 9.44
CA GLY A 28 -0.08 19.47 8.25
C GLY A 28 -0.25 18.62 6.98
N GLU A 29 0.42 17.45 6.91
CA GLU A 29 0.37 16.51 5.80
C GLU A 29 0.29 15.07 6.33
N HIS A 30 -0.46 14.20 5.63
CA HIS A 30 -0.78 12.84 6.10
C HIS A 30 -0.51 11.73 5.08
N GLY A 31 0.09 12.05 3.93
CA GLY A 31 0.43 11.05 2.92
C GLY A 31 1.37 9.95 3.46
N PHE A 32 2.22 10.28 4.44
CA PHE A 32 3.10 9.28 5.06
C PHE A 32 2.35 8.16 5.79
N LEU A 33 1.12 8.40 6.27
CA LEU A 33 0.33 7.36 6.93
C LEU A 33 -0.03 6.26 5.94
N GLU A 34 -0.42 6.63 4.73
CA GLU A 34 -0.74 5.70 3.63
C GLU A 34 0.49 4.96 3.12
N GLU A 35 1.66 5.60 3.17
CA GLU A 35 2.93 5.00 2.75
C GLU A 35 3.52 4.06 3.82
N THR A 36 3.28 4.34 5.11
CA THR A 36 3.91 3.62 6.23
C THR A 36 3.01 2.50 6.76
N ALA A 37 1.72 2.78 6.96
CA ALA A 37 0.78 1.79 7.46
C ALA A 37 0.40 0.84 6.33
N VAL A 38 1.07 -0.31 6.32
CA VAL A 38 0.81 -1.40 5.36
C VAL A 38 0.04 -2.55 6.03
N PRO A 39 -0.69 -3.37 5.25
CA PRO A 39 -1.28 -4.62 5.74
C PRO A 39 -0.25 -5.52 6.42
N LEU A 40 -0.68 -6.28 7.41
CA LEU A 40 0.19 -7.04 8.29
C LEU A 40 0.13 -8.54 8.00
N ASP A 41 1.30 -9.18 7.90
CA ASP A 41 1.41 -10.62 7.75
C ASP A 41 1.48 -11.29 9.15
N GLU A 42 0.36 -11.87 9.58
CA GLU A 42 0.18 -12.73 10.79
C GLU A 42 0.51 -12.11 12.16
N VAL A 43 0.99 -10.86 12.22
CA VAL A 43 1.28 -10.15 13.48
C VAL A 43 0.08 -9.34 13.98
N SER A 44 -0.11 -9.29 15.30
CA SER A 44 -1.26 -8.57 15.89
C SER A 44 -1.19 -7.05 15.72
N PHE A 45 0.02 -6.49 15.67
CA PHE A 45 0.27 -5.07 15.40
C PHE A 45 1.74 -4.87 14.99
N HIS A 46 2.02 -3.71 14.40
CA HIS A 46 3.37 -3.28 14.04
C HIS A 46 3.65 -1.89 14.61
N THR A 47 4.93 -1.62 14.92
CA THR A 47 5.39 -0.31 15.37
C THR A 47 6.58 0.13 14.51
N ALA A 48 6.48 1.32 13.92
CA ALA A 48 7.54 1.94 13.13
C ALA A 48 7.95 3.29 13.71
N SER A 49 9.25 3.58 13.64
CA SER A 49 9.78 4.92 13.95
C SER A 49 9.62 5.85 12.75
N THR A 50 9.01 7.01 12.96
CA THR A 50 8.76 8.01 11.90
C THR A 50 9.40 9.37 12.24
N PRO A 51 9.49 10.29 11.28
CA PRO A 51 9.81 11.69 11.56
C PRO A 51 8.81 12.38 12.51
N PHE A 52 7.66 11.79 12.83
CA PHE A 52 6.66 12.41 13.70
C PHE A 52 6.47 11.70 15.04
N GLY A 53 7.21 10.61 15.29
CA GLY A 53 7.10 9.81 16.51
C GLY A 53 7.05 8.31 16.23
N SER A 54 6.64 7.55 17.24
CA SER A 54 6.36 6.13 17.12
C SER A 54 4.96 5.92 16.56
N LEU A 55 4.85 5.30 15.39
CA LEU A 55 3.57 4.94 14.75
C LEU A 55 3.29 3.47 15.03
N THR A 56 2.18 3.17 15.71
CA THR A 56 1.77 1.79 16.01
C THR A 56 0.39 1.52 15.41
N TRP A 57 0.23 0.41 14.70
CA TRP A 57 -1.03 0.06 14.04
C TRP A 57 -1.30 -1.44 14.03
N ALA A 58 -2.59 -1.77 13.91
CA ALA A 58 -3.10 -3.10 13.76
C ALA A 58 -4.04 -3.17 12.55
N GLU A 59 -4.20 -4.38 12.04
CA GLU A 59 -5.17 -4.69 11.00
C GLU A 59 -6.50 -5.11 11.61
N HIS A 60 -7.61 -4.59 11.10
CA HIS A 60 -8.96 -5.05 11.40
C HIS A 60 -9.63 -5.53 10.13
N ALA A 61 -9.97 -6.82 10.09
CA ALA A 61 -10.80 -7.38 9.04
C ALA A 61 -12.25 -6.89 9.22
N VAL A 62 -12.76 -6.14 8.25
CA VAL A 62 -14.10 -5.56 8.32
C VAL A 62 -15.13 -6.68 8.34
N THR A 63 -16.03 -6.66 9.33
CA THR A 63 -17.15 -7.59 9.39
C THR A 63 -18.39 -7.02 8.70
N ALA A 64 -19.39 -7.87 8.43
CA ALA A 64 -20.66 -7.40 7.89
C ALA A 64 -21.38 -6.41 8.81
N ALA A 65 -21.21 -6.57 10.14
CA ALA A 65 -21.75 -5.64 11.13
C ALA A 65 -21.07 -4.28 11.07
N ASP A 66 -19.75 -4.25 10.81
CA ASP A 66 -19.01 -3.00 10.65
C ASP A 66 -19.36 -2.27 9.36
N ALA A 67 -19.54 -3.02 8.27
CA ALA A 67 -19.83 -2.48 6.94
C ALA A 67 -21.31 -2.13 6.70
N GLY A 68 -22.22 -2.54 7.60
CA GLY A 68 -23.67 -2.44 7.37
C GLY A 68 -24.15 -3.24 6.15
N GLY A 69 -23.48 -4.35 5.81
CA GLY A 69 -23.72 -5.12 4.60
C GLY A 69 -22.54 -6.01 4.21
N GLU A 70 -22.38 -6.30 2.92
CA GLU A 70 -21.27 -7.12 2.41
C GLU A 70 -19.92 -6.43 2.69
N PRO A 71 -18.97 -7.07 3.41
CA PRO A 71 -17.68 -6.47 3.77
C PRO A 71 -16.65 -6.61 2.63
N ARG A 72 -17.06 -6.32 1.40
CA ARG A 72 -16.23 -6.40 0.19
C ARG A 72 -16.37 -5.14 -0.65
N ASP A 73 -15.33 -4.86 -1.42
CA ASP A 73 -15.37 -3.81 -2.44
C ASP A 73 -16.13 -4.27 -3.71
N GLU A 74 -16.28 -3.37 -4.68
CA GLU A 74 -16.92 -3.65 -5.96
C GLU A 74 -16.20 -4.71 -6.82
N HIS A 75 -14.96 -5.06 -6.46
CA HIS A 75 -14.16 -6.11 -7.09
C HIS A 75 -14.15 -7.41 -6.29
N GLY A 76 -14.97 -7.52 -5.23
CA GLY A 76 -15.06 -8.70 -4.37
C GLY A 76 -13.88 -8.90 -3.42
N ARG A 77 -12.97 -7.94 -3.29
CA ARG A 77 -11.86 -7.97 -2.32
C ARG A 77 -12.38 -7.63 -0.92
N PRO A 78 -11.92 -8.31 0.13
CA PRO A 78 -12.32 -7.98 1.50
C PRO A 78 -11.91 -6.55 1.87
N LEU A 79 -12.76 -5.88 2.65
CA LEU A 79 -12.46 -4.59 3.24
C LEU A 79 -11.61 -4.78 4.51
N VAL A 80 -10.61 -3.92 4.67
CA VAL A 80 -9.62 -3.98 5.75
C VAL A 80 -9.36 -2.56 6.24
N LEU A 81 -9.26 -2.39 7.56
CA LEU A 81 -8.82 -1.15 8.19
C LEU A 81 -7.41 -1.31 8.76
N LEU A 82 -6.58 -0.30 8.57
CA LEU A 82 -5.32 -0.12 9.27
C LEU A 82 -5.52 1.00 10.28
N HIS A 83 -5.70 0.63 11.55
CA HIS A 83 -6.02 1.56 12.62
C HIS A 83 -4.89 1.58 13.64
N GLY A 84 -4.69 2.73 14.29
CA GLY A 84 -3.63 2.83 15.27
C GLY A 84 -3.48 4.22 15.84
N PHE A 85 -2.30 4.49 16.36
CA PHE A 85 -1.95 5.80 16.91
C PHE A 85 -0.52 6.20 16.60
N LEU A 86 -0.29 7.51 16.63
CA LEU A 86 1.02 8.14 16.58
C LEU A 86 1.35 8.74 17.95
N CYS A 87 2.50 8.38 18.51
CA CYS A 87 3.03 8.91 19.76
C CYS A 87 4.29 9.74 19.48
N PRO A 88 4.20 11.08 19.48
CA PRO A 88 5.34 11.96 19.21
C PRO A 88 6.45 11.88 20.25
N HIS A 89 6.09 11.59 21.50
CA HIS A 89 6.98 11.70 22.66
C HIS A 89 7.68 10.40 23.04
N GLY A 90 7.42 9.30 22.34
CA GLY A 90 8.10 8.04 22.61
C GLY A 90 7.27 6.80 22.31
N GLU A 91 7.66 5.68 22.91
CA GLU A 91 6.93 4.43 22.79
C GLU A 91 5.95 4.27 23.96
N PRO A 92 4.70 3.87 23.69
CA PRO A 92 3.71 3.62 24.74
C PRO A 92 4.15 2.45 25.62
N ASP A 93 3.75 2.45 26.89
CA ASP A 93 3.97 1.31 27.80
C ASP A 93 3.05 0.12 27.51
N ASP A 94 1.80 0.39 27.13
CA ASP A 94 0.82 -0.61 26.71
C ASP A 94 0.21 -0.25 25.35
N ALA A 95 0.88 -0.69 24.29
CA ALA A 95 0.42 -0.51 22.91
C ALA A 95 -0.94 -1.19 22.66
N ARG A 96 -1.23 -2.32 23.31
CA ARG A 96 -2.46 -3.08 23.07
C ARG A 96 -3.67 -2.35 23.66
N ALA A 97 -3.56 -1.82 24.88
CA ALA A 97 -4.60 -1.00 25.48
C ALA A 97 -4.83 0.31 24.71
N ALA A 98 -3.78 0.90 24.15
CA ALA A 98 -3.91 2.06 23.28
C ALA A 98 -4.61 1.69 21.95
N LEU A 99 -4.25 0.58 21.31
CA LEU A 99 -4.90 0.09 20.09
C LEU A 99 -6.40 -0.18 20.28
N ALA A 100 -6.79 -0.85 21.37
CA ALA A 100 -8.19 -1.12 21.67
C ALA A 100 -9.03 0.15 21.81
N ARG A 101 -8.44 1.24 22.33
CA ARG A 101 -9.10 2.55 22.38
C ARG A 101 -9.28 3.16 20.99
N THR A 102 -8.27 3.02 20.12
CA THR A 102 -8.33 3.55 18.75
C THR A 102 -9.26 2.77 17.83
N ASP A 103 -9.44 1.48 18.06
CA ASP A 103 -10.31 0.60 17.25
C ASP A 103 -11.77 1.10 17.24
N LEU A 104 -12.34 1.35 18.41
CA LEU A 104 -13.72 1.85 18.52
C LEU A 104 -13.93 3.18 17.79
N LEU A 105 -12.96 4.09 17.88
CA LEU A 105 -13.02 5.38 17.18
C LEU A 105 -12.88 5.18 15.67
N ALA A 106 -11.95 4.33 15.24
CA ALA A 106 -11.72 4.01 13.84
C ALA A 106 -12.96 3.40 13.19
N LEU A 107 -13.61 2.43 13.84
CA LEU A 107 -14.86 1.83 13.34
C LEU A 107 -15.99 2.86 13.22
N ALA A 108 -16.11 3.78 14.19
CA ALA A 108 -17.11 4.84 14.12
C ALA A 108 -16.88 5.80 12.93
N VAL A 109 -15.62 6.18 12.67
CA VAL A 109 -15.23 6.99 11.50
C VAL A 109 -15.48 6.22 10.20
N TYR A 110 -15.12 4.94 10.18
CA TYR A 110 -15.25 4.10 9.00
C TYR A 110 -16.72 3.92 8.55
N ARG A 111 -17.64 3.77 9.50
CA ARG A 111 -19.08 3.71 9.22
C ARG A 111 -19.58 4.99 8.53
N ARG A 112 -19.22 6.17 9.06
CA ARG A 112 -19.53 7.46 8.42
C ARG A 112 -18.91 7.58 7.03
N PHE A 113 -17.69 7.08 6.86
CA PHE A 113 -17.02 7.03 5.58
C PHE A 113 -17.79 6.17 4.57
N LEU A 114 -18.21 4.96 4.93
CA LEU A 114 -18.99 4.11 4.03
C LEU A 114 -20.34 4.74 3.64
N ASP A 115 -20.99 5.44 4.57
CA ASP A 115 -22.27 6.13 4.31
C ASP A 115 -22.11 7.29 3.30
N ALA A 116 -20.93 7.93 3.26
CA ALA A 116 -20.68 9.14 2.48
C ALA A 116 -19.41 9.02 1.61
N GLU A 117 -19.12 7.84 1.08
CA GLU A 117 -17.79 7.47 0.56
C GLU A 117 -17.16 8.50 -0.40
N GLU A 118 -17.91 9.01 -1.38
CA GLU A 118 -17.38 9.99 -2.37
C GLU A 118 -17.19 11.40 -1.77
N ALA A 119 -18.05 11.76 -0.82
CA ALA A 119 -18.04 13.08 -0.19
C ALA A 119 -17.13 13.15 1.03
N PHE A 120 -16.75 12.01 1.60
CA PHE A 120 -16.00 11.94 2.84
C PHE A 120 -14.62 12.61 2.72
N ARG A 121 -14.25 13.33 3.78
CA ARG A 121 -12.96 14.01 3.94
C ARG A 121 -12.32 13.52 5.23
N ALA A 122 -10.99 13.43 5.21
CA ALA A 122 -10.23 13.01 6.38
C ALA A 122 -10.59 13.89 7.59
N GLU A 123 -10.89 13.25 8.71
CA GLU A 123 -11.19 13.91 9.98
C GLU A 123 -9.91 14.08 10.79
N ALA A 124 -9.80 15.19 11.53
CA ALA A 124 -8.71 15.39 12.48
C ALA A 124 -9.01 14.69 13.80
N SER A 125 -8.08 13.90 14.32
CA SER A 125 -8.20 13.25 15.62
C SER A 125 -7.69 14.13 16.76
N ALA A 126 -8.35 14.00 17.91
CA ALA A 126 -7.90 14.58 19.18
C ALA A 126 -6.88 13.66 19.87
N PRO A 127 -5.95 14.22 20.67
CA PRO A 127 -5.05 13.41 21.47
C PRO A 127 -5.78 12.63 22.57
N PHE A 128 -5.17 11.53 23.01
CA PHE A 128 -5.51 10.85 24.25
C PHE A 128 -4.23 10.54 25.05
N GLU A 129 -4.38 10.41 26.37
CA GLU A 129 -3.26 10.13 27.26
C GLU A 129 -2.82 8.65 27.19
N VAL A 130 -1.50 8.46 27.15
CA VAL A 130 -0.83 7.16 27.21
C VAL A 130 0.33 7.20 28.21
N GLY A 131 0.62 6.07 28.85
CA GLY A 131 1.89 5.90 29.56
C GLY A 131 3.02 5.68 28.56
N LEU A 132 4.24 6.12 28.90
CA LEU A 132 5.42 5.93 28.06
C LEU A 132 6.40 4.97 28.72
N ALA A 133 6.75 3.88 28.02
CA ALA A 133 7.84 2.99 28.41
C ALA A 133 9.21 3.59 28.09
N ARG A 134 9.30 4.35 26.99
CA ARG A 134 10.51 5.04 26.57
C ARG A 134 10.17 6.42 26.07
N VAL A 135 10.85 7.42 26.61
CA VAL A 135 10.76 8.80 26.12
C VAL A 135 11.73 8.98 24.96
N ALA A 136 11.26 9.55 23.85
CA ALA A 136 12.12 9.93 22.75
C ALA A 136 13.13 10.97 23.24
N ALA A 137 14.41 10.79 22.92
CA ALA A 137 15.41 11.81 23.20
C ALA A 137 14.98 13.14 22.54
N PRO A 138 15.17 14.30 23.20
CA PRO A 138 14.91 15.58 22.58
C PRO A 138 15.65 15.64 21.25
N ARG A 139 14.92 15.79 20.15
CA ARG A 139 15.56 16.04 18.86
C ARG A 139 16.19 17.41 18.96
N SER A 140 17.52 17.47 19.06
CA SER A 140 18.27 18.70 18.86
C SER A 140 17.76 19.34 17.57
N ALA A 141 17.29 20.59 17.68
CA ALA A 141 16.81 21.33 16.53
C ALA A 141 17.82 21.20 15.37
N PRO A 142 17.36 20.98 14.13
CA PRO A 142 18.28 20.94 13.00
C PRO A 142 19.09 22.24 13.00
N PRO A 143 20.42 22.17 12.77
CA PRO A 143 21.25 23.37 12.72
C PRO A 143 20.65 24.36 11.72
N PRO A 144 20.73 25.68 11.98
CA PRO A 144 20.18 26.69 11.09
C PRO A 144 20.71 26.44 9.68
N ARG A 145 19.79 26.21 8.73
CA ARG A 145 20.17 26.01 7.34
C ARG A 145 20.89 27.28 6.86
N PRO A 146 22.08 27.18 6.24
CA PRO A 146 22.67 28.34 5.58
C PRO A 146 21.70 28.85 4.50
N PRO A 147 21.72 30.17 4.18
CA PRO A 147 20.81 30.75 3.21
C PRO A 147 20.90 30.01 1.88
N VAL A 148 19.73 29.56 1.40
CA VAL A 148 19.59 28.83 0.14
C VAL A 148 19.88 29.80 -1.00
N GLY A 149 21.06 29.67 -1.61
CA GLY A 149 21.30 30.19 -2.95
C GLY A 149 20.36 29.50 -3.94
N ILE A 150 19.66 30.29 -4.75
CA ILE A 150 18.68 29.83 -5.74
C ILE A 150 19.33 28.76 -6.64
N SER A 151 18.99 27.49 -6.41
CA SER A 151 19.39 26.34 -7.22
C SER A 151 18.14 25.69 -7.76
N ALA A 152 17.99 25.79 -9.09
CA ALA A 152 17.21 25.01 -10.06
C ALA A 152 15.83 24.41 -9.65
N PRO A 153 14.84 24.43 -10.57
CA PRO A 153 13.52 23.87 -10.31
C PRO A 153 13.57 22.36 -10.00
N PRO A 154 12.65 21.87 -9.14
CA PRO A 154 12.65 20.47 -8.70
C PRO A 154 12.35 19.54 -9.88
N ARG A 155 13.19 18.51 -10.04
CA ARG A 155 12.95 17.39 -10.96
C ARG A 155 11.80 16.53 -10.42
N GLU A 156 10.67 16.58 -11.09
CA GLU A 156 9.58 15.62 -10.90
C GLU A 156 10.09 14.19 -11.17
N LYS A 157 9.93 13.29 -10.20
CA LYS A 157 10.21 11.87 -10.38
C LYS A 157 9.01 11.21 -11.07
N PRO A 158 9.19 10.47 -12.17
CA PRO A 158 8.09 9.75 -12.79
C PRO A 158 7.61 8.60 -11.88
N ARG A 159 6.30 8.60 -11.58
CA ARG A 159 5.59 7.52 -10.90
C ARG A 159 5.74 6.23 -11.73
N ARG A 160 6.51 5.26 -11.22
CA ARG A 160 6.54 3.90 -11.78
C ARG A 160 5.32 3.15 -11.28
N GLY A 161 4.32 3.01 -12.15
CA GLY A 161 3.17 2.13 -11.92
C GLY A 161 3.63 0.68 -11.83
N LEU A 162 3.34 0.04 -10.70
CA LEU A 162 3.61 -1.37 -10.46
C LEU A 162 2.44 -2.18 -11.04
N VAL A 163 2.60 -2.61 -12.30
CA VAL A 163 1.69 -3.56 -12.95
C VAL A 163 1.96 -4.94 -12.36
N TRP A 164 1.03 -5.42 -11.54
CA TRP A 164 1.04 -6.79 -11.00
C TRP A 164 0.85 -7.80 -12.13
N ALA A 165 1.89 -8.59 -12.38
CA ALA A 165 1.84 -9.74 -13.27
C ALA A 165 1.75 -11.03 -12.43
N GLY A 166 0.58 -11.67 -12.50
CA GLY A 166 0.41 -13.12 -12.62
C GLY A 166 0.74 -14.03 -11.44
N ALA A 167 -0.24 -14.84 -11.03
CA ALA A 167 -0.18 -16.29 -11.20
C ALA A 167 -1.54 -16.92 -10.88
N ALA A 168 -2.21 -17.43 -11.92
CA ALA A 168 -3.36 -18.30 -11.79
C ALA A 168 -2.85 -19.75 -11.58
N ALA A 169 -3.25 -20.38 -10.48
CA ALA A 169 -3.07 -21.81 -10.27
C ALA A 169 -4.42 -22.52 -10.48
N VAL A 170 -4.48 -23.28 -11.56
CA VAL A 170 -5.57 -24.19 -11.90
C VAL A 170 -5.48 -25.43 -11.01
N VAL A 171 -6.52 -25.71 -10.22
CA VAL A 171 -6.74 -27.04 -9.65
C VAL A 171 -8.05 -27.57 -10.21
N ALA A 172 -7.92 -28.42 -11.23
CA ALA A 172 -9.01 -29.25 -11.74
C ALA A 172 -9.16 -30.47 -10.81
N GLY A 173 -10.23 -30.50 -10.01
CA GLY A 173 -10.67 -31.66 -9.26
C GLY A 173 -12.01 -32.13 -9.80
N ALA A 174 -12.00 -33.24 -10.53
CA ALA A 174 -13.15 -33.88 -11.15
C ALA A 174 -14.13 -34.44 -10.11
N VAL A 175 -15.43 -34.20 -10.29
CA VAL A 175 -16.48 -35.09 -9.79
C VAL A 175 -17.50 -35.32 -10.90
N VAL A 176 -17.55 -36.57 -11.34
CA VAL A 176 -18.48 -37.16 -12.29
C VAL A 176 -19.85 -37.27 -11.62
N ALA A 177 -20.90 -36.73 -12.24
CA ALA A 177 -22.27 -37.17 -12.00
C ALA A 177 -23.07 -37.11 -13.31
N VAL A 178 -23.32 -38.30 -13.83
CA VAL A 178 -24.09 -38.67 -15.01
C VAL A 178 -25.57 -38.34 -14.80
N ILE A 179 -26.19 -37.54 -15.68
CA ILE A 179 -27.61 -37.70 -16.04
C ILE A 179 -27.77 -37.45 -17.55
N THR A 180 -28.18 -38.52 -18.22
CA THR A 180 -28.44 -38.71 -19.65
C THR A 180 -29.60 -37.87 -20.19
N LEU A 181 -29.48 -37.32 -21.41
CA LEU A 181 -30.61 -37.27 -22.36
C LEU A 181 -30.15 -37.01 -23.82
N VAL A 182 -30.31 -38.04 -24.66
CA VAL A 182 -30.89 -38.03 -26.02
C VAL A 182 -30.13 -37.39 -27.22
N SER A 183 -29.94 -38.27 -28.22
CA SER A 183 -30.00 -38.07 -29.68
C SER A 183 -28.75 -37.81 -30.52
N ALA A 184 -28.52 -38.81 -31.37
CA ALA A 184 -28.36 -38.73 -32.83
C ALA A 184 -27.02 -38.25 -33.41
N GLY A 185 -26.28 -39.23 -33.94
CA GLY A 185 -25.84 -39.20 -35.34
C GLY A 185 -24.53 -38.47 -35.64
N SER A 186 -23.74 -39.12 -36.51
CA SER A 186 -22.63 -38.57 -37.30
C SER A 186 -21.26 -38.60 -36.59
N GLY A 187 -20.44 -39.57 -36.98
CA GLY A 187 -19.04 -39.66 -36.58
C GLY A 187 -18.20 -38.51 -37.17
N PRO A 188 -17.19 -38.00 -36.44
CA PRO A 188 -16.31 -36.98 -36.96
C PRO A 188 -15.04 -37.56 -37.58
N GLU A 189 -14.81 -37.13 -38.82
CA GLU A 189 -13.58 -37.13 -39.60
C GLU A 189 -12.39 -36.53 -38.80
N PRO A 190 -11.16 -37.05 -38.94
CA PRO A 190 -10.01 -36.53 -38.20
C PRO A 190 -9.65 -35.10 -38.64
N ALA A 191 -9.47 -34.23 -37.65
CA ALA A 191 -9.09 -32.83 -37.87
C ALA A 191 -7.69 -32.69 -38.52
N PRO A 192 -7.48 -31.68 -39.39
CA PRO A 192 -6.17 -31.40 -40.00
C PRO A 192 -5.16 -30.93 -38.95
N ALA A 193 -3.91 -31.40 -39.08
CA ALA A 193 -2.81 -30.98 -38.22
C ALA A 193 -2.46 -29.50 -38.44
N CYS A 194 -2.53 -28.69 -37.39
CA CYS A 194 -2.09 -27.30 -37.42
C CYS A 194 -0.56 -27.23 -37.63
N PRO A 195 -0.05 -26.39 -38.56
CA PRO A 195 1.37 -26.13 -38.66
C PRO A 195 1.86 -25.38 -37.42
N ARG A 196 3.05 -25.77 -36.93
CA ARG A 196 3.74 -25.07 -35.85
C ARG A 196 4.31 -23.76 -36.41
N ASP A 197 3.70 -22.65 -36.04
CA ASP A 197 4.31 -21.33 -36.24
C ASP A 197 5.50 -21.19 -35.28
N VAL A 198 6.70 -21.21 -35.84
CA VAL A 198 7.93 -20.85 -35.13
C VAL A 198 8.03 -19.34 -35.14
N VAL A 199 7.68 -18.71 -34.02
CA VAL A 199 7.91 -17.28 -33.82
C VAL A 199 9.39 -17.06 -33.53
N THR A 200 10.14 -16.64 -34.55
CA THR A 200 11.50 -16.15 -34.40
C THR A 200 11.45 -14.74 -33.80
N LEU A 201 11.81 -14.61 -32.52
CA LEU A 201 11.95 -13.30 -31.88
C LEU A 201 13.23 -12.61 -32.38
N SER A 202 13.10 -11.61 -33.24
CA SER A 202 14.20 -10.70 -33.56
C SER A 202 14.48 -9.79 -32.35
N PRO A 203 15.71 -9.74 -31.82
CA PRO A 203 16.08 -8.78 -30.78
C PRO A 203 16.04 -7.37 -31.37
N LEU A 204 15.20 -6.50 -30.81
CA LEU A 204 15.25 -5.07 -31.15
C LEU A 204 16.56 -4.45 -30.63
N PRO A 205 17.21 -3.57 -31.40
CA PRO A 205 18.37 -2.83 -30.94
C PRO A 205 18.00 -1.94 -29.75
N SER A 206 18.87 -1.91 -28.73
CA SER A 206 18.68 -1.10 -27.54
C SER A 206 18.61 0.39 -27.90
N PRO A 207 17.68 1.18 -27.32
CA PRO A 207 17.59 2.60 -27.60
C PRO A 207 18.85 3.33 -27.11
N VAL A 208 19.53 4.03 -28.02
CA VAL A 208 20.62 4.95 -27.69
C VAL A 208 19.98 6.26 -27.25
N ALA A 209 20.23 6.68 -26.02
CA ALA A 209 19.82 8.01 -25.57
C ALA A 209 20.67 9.06 -26.28
N THR A 210 20.02 10.00 -26.96
CA THR A 210 20.67 11.17 -27.56
C THR A 210 20.21 12.44 -26.86
N CYS A 211 21.13 13.38 -26.63
CA CYS A 211 20.81 14.74 -26.21
C CYS A 211 21.39 15.73 -27.21
N VAL A 212 20.84 16.95 -27.25
CA VAL A 212 21.39 18.05 -28.05
C VAL A 212 22.04 19.04 -27.08
N LEU A 213 23.36 19.22 -27.22
CA LEU A 213 24.15 20.19 -26.46
C LEU A 213 24.77 21.18 -27.45
N ASP A 214 24.47 22.47 -27.30
CA ASP A 214 24.96 23.55 -28.17
C ASP A 214 24.74 23.29 -29.68
N GLY A 215 23.58 22.74 -30.03
CA GLY A 215 23.21 22.42 -31.42
C GLY A 215 23.87 21.14 -31.98
N LYS A 216 24.66 20.40 -31.20
CA LYS A 216 25.24 19.11 -31.57
C LYS A 216 24.53 17.95 -30.87
N VAL A 217 24.16 16.92 -31.64
CA VAL A 217 23.59 15.68 -31.09
C VAL A 217 24.73 14.82 -30.53
N VAL A 218 24.65 14.50 -29.24
CA VAL A 218 25.60 13.61 -28.56
C VAL A 218 24.85 12.33 -28.16
N GLY A 219 25.34 11.18 -28.60
CA GLY A 219 24.81 9.87 -28.21
C GLY A 219 25.53 9.29 -27.00
N TYR A 220 24.79 8.70 -26.07
CA TYR A 220 25.35 8.00 -24.92
C TYR A 220 25.25 6.50 -25.10
N SER A 221 26.39 5.81 -25.03
CA SER A 221 26.40 4.35 -24.92
C SER A 221 25.88 3.95 -23.53
N PRO A 222 24.99 2.94 -23.42
CA PRO A 222 24.52 2.45 -22.13
C PRO A 222 25.71 1.93 -21.31
N GLN A 223 25.98 2.54 -20.16
CA GLN A 223 26.98 2.03 -19.23
C GLN A 223 26.50 0.68 -18.68
N LYS A 224 27.33 -0.35 -18.85
CA LYS A 224 27.15 -1.66 -18.21
C LYS A 224 27.07 -1.44 -16.69
N ALA A 225 25.99 -1.90 -16.06
CA ALA A 225 25.86 -1.84 -14.60
C ALA A 225 27.07 -2.51 -13.92
N PRO A 226 27.61 -1.92 -12.84
CA PRO A 226 28.71 -2.53 -12.10
C PRO A 226 28.27 -3.87 -11.51
N VAL A 227 29.04 -4.91 -11.80
CA VAL A 227 28.84 -6.26 -11.25
C VAL A 227 29.02 -6.19 -9.73
N SER A 228 28.00 -6.60 -8.98
CA SER A 228 28.07 -6.66 -7.52
C SER A 228 29.14 -7.68 -7.08
N PRO A 229 29.99 -7.35 -6.10
CA PRO A 229 31.01 -8.27 -5.62
C PRO A 229 30.36 -9.46 -4.90
N THR A 230 30.80 -10.66 -5.28
CA THR A 230 30.37 -11.96 -4.74
C THR A 230 30.69 -12.04 -3.24
N PRO A 231 29.76 -12.53 -2.38
CA PRO A 231 30.07 -12.75 -0.97
C PRO A 231 31.11 -13.88 -0.83
N ARG A 232 32.21 -13.61 -0.11
CA ARG A 232 33.17 -14.64 0.31
C ARG A 232 32.55 -15.48 1.43
N LYS A 233 32.71 -16.80 1.32
CA LYS A 233 32.41 -17.78 2.37
C LYS A 233 33.37 -17.67 3.54
#